data_AF-A0A968SDV4-F1
#
_entry.id   AF-A0A968SDV4-F1
#
_cell.length_a   1.000
_cell.length_b   1.000
_cell.length_c   1.000
_cell.angle_alpha   90.00
_cell.angle_beta   90.00
_cell.angle_gamma   90.00
#
_symmetry.space_group_name_H-M   'P 1'
#
loop_
_entity.id
_entity.type
_entity.pdbx_description
1 polymer ?
#
loop_
_entity_poly.entity_id
_entity_poly.type
_entity_poly.pdbx_seq_one_letter_code
_entity_poly.pdbx_strand_id
1 'polypeptide(L)'
;MSSSAEAQFQAAATFQERSLRSAQQRERWLGRLFALLGAVPIAIAFAIVVVFAVETVLFFQNETVSLGEFFLATSWTPLFASMEFGIWVLITATVLVAVIALGTAIPVGLLAAVYLSEYAGPRQRRFLKPSIDALGGIPTVIYGYFACCL
;
A
#
# COMPACT_ATOMS: atom_id res chain seq x y z
N MET A 1 -5.18 -5.14 -68.70
CA MET A 1 -4.92 -4.06 -67.72
C MET A 1 -5.82 -4.10 -66.47
N SER A 2 -7.02 -4.69 -66.51
CA SER A 2 -7.90 -4.85 -65.32
C SER A 2 -7.40 -5.91 -64.31
N SER A 3 -6.85 -7.03 -64.80
CA SER A 3 -6.49 -8.20 -63.97
C SER A 3 -5.30 -7.99 -63.01
N SER A 4 -4.36 -7.09 -63.34
CA SER A 4 -3.20 -6.79 -62.49
C SER A 4 -3.52 -5.85 -61.32
N ALA A 5 -4.55 -5.01 -61.43
CA ALA A 5 -5.01 -4.14 -60.34
C ALA A 5 -5.76 -4.92 -59.26
N GLU A 6 -6.57 -5.91 -59.66
CA GLU A 6 -7.30 -6.79 -58.74
C GLU A 6 -6.35 -7.67 -57.90
N ALA A 7 -5.27 -8.16 -58.50
CA ALA A 7 -4.25 -8.93 -57.80
C ALA A 7 -3.51 -8.11 -56.72
N GLN A 8 -3.23 -6.83 -56.99
CA GLN A 8 -2.62 -5.93 -56.00
C GLN A 8 -3.59 -5.56 -54.86
N PHE A 9 -4.87 -5.37 -55.19
CA PHE A 9 -5.92 -5.10 -54.21
C PHE A 9 -6.15 -6.31 -53.28
N GLN A 10 -6.16 -7.53 -53.82
CA GLN A 10 -6.25 -8.76 -53.02
C GLN A 10 -5.00 -9.00 -52.17
N ALA A 11 -3.80 -8.72 -52.70
CA ALA A 11 -2.56 -8.81 -51.92
C ALA A 11 -2.53 -7.80 -50.75
N ALA A 12 -3.00 -6.57 -50.97
CA ALA A 12 -3.13 -5.56 -49.92
C ALA A 12 -4.19 -5.94 -48.87
N ALA A 13 -5.35 -6.44 -49.29
CA ALA A 13 -6.42 -6.88 -48.38
C ALA A 13 -5.98 -8.05 -47.49
N THR A 14 -5.29 -9.05 -48.06
CA THR A 14 -4.78 -10.21 -47.31
C THR A 14 -3.65 -9.85 -46.35
N PHE A 15 -2.78 -8.90 -46.70
CA PHE A 15 -1.75 -8.38 -45.79
C PHE A 15 -2.39 -7.59 -44.62
N GLN A 16 -3.41 -6.79 -44.90
CA GLN A 16 -4.14 -6.01 -43.90
C GLN A 16 -4.95 -6.91 -42.95
N GLU A 17 -5.58 -7.98 -43.43
CA GLU A 17 -6.25 -8.93 -42.55
C GLU A 17 -5.27 -9.68 -41.62
N ARG A 18 -4.07 -10.02 -42.11
CA ARG A 18 -3.04 -10.69 -41.30
C ARG A 18 -2.46 -9.79 -40.22
N SER A 19 -2.24 -8.50 -40.51
CA SER A 19 -1.74 -7.54 -39.52
C SER A 19 -2.76 -7.25 -38.41
N LEU A 20 -4.05 -7.12 -38.76
CA LEU A 20 -5.12 -6.93 -37.78
C LEU A 20 -5.33 -8.17 -36.89
N ARG A 21 -5.28 -9.39 -37.45
CA ARG A 21 -5.42 -10.63 -36.67
C ARG A 21 -4.27 -10.84 -35.69
N SER A 22 -3.03 -10.57 -36.10
CA SER A 22 -1.84 -10.66 -35.22
C SER A 22 -1.83 -9.59 -34.12
N ALA A 23 -2.34 -8.38 -34.40
CA ALA A 23 -2.56 -7.34 -33.40
C ALA A 23 -3.63 -7.75 -32.37
N GLN A 24 -4.79 -8.23 -32.82
CA GLN A 24 -5.87 -8.70 -31.93
C GLN A 24 -5.44 -9.89 -31.06
N GLN A 25 -4.63 -10.80 -31.59
CA GLN A 25 -4.14 -11.95 -30.82
C GLN A 25 -3.13 -11.53 -29.75
N ARG A 26 -2.24 -10.57 -30.05
CA ARG A 26 -1.34 -9.97 -29.05
C ARG A 26 -2.11 -9.23 -27.97
N GLU A 27 -3.13 -8.46 -28.32
CA GLU A 27 -3.98 -7.74 -27.37
C GLU A 27 -4.69 -8.68 -26.40
N ARG A 28 -5.22 -9.81 -26.88
CA ARG A 28 -5.83 -10.83 -26.03
C ARG A 28 -4.83 -11.51 -25.07
N TRP A 29 -3.59 -11.75 -25.52
CA TRP A 29 -2.54 -12.32 -24.68
C TRP A 29 -2.07 -11.32 -23.61
N LEU A 30 -1.86 -10.06 -24.00
CA LEU A 30 -1.51 -8.98 -23.08
C LEU A 30 -2.62 -8.71 -22.06
N GLY A 31 -3.89 -8.71 -22.49
CA GLY A 31 -5.04 -8.57 -21.61
C GLY A 31 -5.13 -9.69 -20.56
N ARG A 32 -4.87 -10.95 -20.96
CA ARG A 32 -4.80 -12.08 -20.01
C ARG A 32 -3.61 -11.96 -19.06
N LEU A 33 -2.46 -11.52 -19.56
CA LEU A 33 -1.27 -11.31 -18.73
C LEU A 33 -1.51 -10.22 -17.67
N PHE A 34 -2.08 -9.08 -18.06
CA PHE A 34 -2.44 -8.03 -17.11
C PHE A 34 -3.54 -8.44 -16.15
N ALA A 35 -4.52 -9.21 -16.59
CA ALA A 35 -5.55 -9.77 -15.70
C ALA A 35 -4.94 -10.73 -14.66
N LEU A 36 -4.00 -11.59 -15.06
CA LEU A 36 -3.29 -12.47 -14.14
C LEU A 36 -2.41 -11.69 -13.17
N LEU A 37 -1.64 -10.72 -13.66
CA LEU A 37 -0.80 -9.86 -12.82
C LEU A 37 -1.63 -9.05 -11.83
N GLY A 38 -2.83 -8.59 -12.22
CA GLY A 38 -3.77 -7.92 -11.33
C GLY A 38 -4.48 -8.87 -10.36
N ALA A 39 -4.70 -10.13 -10.73
CA ALA A 39 -5.36 -11.11 -9.86
C ALA A 39 -4.48 -11.53 -8.66
N VAL A 40 -3.16 -11.58 -8.84
CA VAL A 40 -2.21 -11.95 -7.77
C VAL A 40 -2.32 -11.06 -6.53
N PRO A 41 -2.19 -9.71 -6.60
CA PRO A 41 -2.30 -8.86 -5.41
C PRO A 41 -3.70 -8.91 -4.78
N ILE A 42 -4.76 -9.07 -5.58
CA ILE A 42 -6.13 -9.23 -5.08
C ILE A 42 -6.24 -10.53 -4.28
N ALA A 43 -5.70 -11.64 -4.80
CA ALA A 43 -5.69 -12.92 -4.12
C ALA A 43 -4.88 -12.89 -2.82
N ILE A 44 -3.71 -12.22 -2.83
CA ILE A 44 -2.89 -12.02 -1.63
C ILE A 44 -3.64 -11.19 -0.58
N ALA A 45 -4.24 -10.07 -0.97
CA ALA A 45 -5.03 -9.24 -0.07
C ALA A 45 -6.20 -10.02 0.54
N PHE A 46 -6.90 -10.79 -0.29
CA PHE A 46 -7.97 -11.67 0.18
C PHE A 46 -7.47 -12.73 1.17
N ALA A 47 -6.34 -13.38 0.88
CA ALA A 47 -5.74 -14.36 1.78
C ALA A 47 -5.34 -13.74 3.13
N ILE A 48 -4.77 -12.52 3.14
CA ILE A 48 -4.44 -11.80 4.38
C ILE A 48 -5.70 -11.56 5.22
N VAL A 49 -6.80 -11.12 4.59
CA VAL A 49 -8.08 -10.89 5.29
C VAL A 49 -8.62 -12.19 5.89
N VAL A 50 -8.57 -13.30 5.14
CA VAL A 50 -9.03 -14.61 5.62
C VAL A 50 -8.19 -15.08 6.81
N VAL A 51 -6.86 -14.98 6.71
CA VAL A 51 -5.95 -15.34 7.82
C VAL A 51 -6.27 -14.51 9.05
N PHE A 52 -6.37 -13.19 8.93
CA PHE A 52 -6.70 -12.31 10.06
C PHE A 52 -8.08 -12.62 10.66
N ALA A 53 -9.08 -12.93 9.83
CA ALA A 53 -10.41 -13.29 10.32
C ALA A 53 -10.37 -14.60 11.12
N VAL A 54 -9.65 -15.62 10.64
CA VAL A 54 -9.50 -16.91 11.33
C VAL A 54 -8.75 -16.73 12.65
N GLU A 55 -7.62 -16.01 12.65
CA GLU A 55 -6.85 -15.73 13.87
C GLU A 55 -7.67 -14.94 14.90
N THR A 56 -8.50 -13.98 14.44
CA THR A 56 -9.40 -13.23 15.33
C THR A 56 -10.44 -14.15 15.97
N VAL A 57 -11.05 -15.06 15.21
CA VAL A 57 -12.02 -16.03 15.74
C VAL A 57 -11.35 -17.00 16.73
N LEU A 58 -10.17 -17.53 16.40
CA LEU A 58 -9.40 -18.41 17.28
C LEU A 58 -9.00 -17.70 18.59
N PHE A 59 -8.64 -16.41 18.52
CA PHE A 59 -8.32 -15.60 19.70
C PHE A 59 -9.50 -15.51 20.67
N PHE A 60 -10.73 -15.32 20.19
CA PHE A 60 -11.94 -15.27 21.03
C PHE A 60 -12.48 -16.65 21.43
N GLN A 61 -12.04 -17.73 20.78
CA GLN A 61 -12.42 -19.11 21.13
C GLN A 61 -11.54 -19.69 22.25
N ASN A 62 -10.32 -19.18 22.43
CA ASN A 62 -9.50 -19.55 23.58
C ASN A 62 -10.15 -18.98 24.85
N GLU A 63 -10.57 -19.86 25.76
CA GLU A 63 -11.37 -19.58 26.98
C GLU A 63 -10.75 -18.59 27.99
N THR A 64 -9.60 -17.97 27.66
CA THR A 64 -8.86 -17.04 28.51
C THR A 64 -9.21 -15.56 28.30
N VAL A 65 -10.03 -15.19 27.30
CA VAL A 65 -10.40 -13.79 27.03
C VAL A 65 -11.89 -13.64 26.79
N SER A 66 -12.65 -13.20 27.80
CA SER A 66 -14.06 -12.85 27.60
C SER A 66 -14.19 -11.50 26.88
N LEU A 67 -15.20 -11.34 26.02
CA LEU A 67 -15.50 -10.05 25.37
C LEU A 67 -15.68 -8.92 26.41
N GLY A 68 -16.24 -9.24 27.58
CA GLY A 68 -16.41 -8.28 28.67
C GLY A 68 -15.07 -7.79 29.24
N GLU A 69 -14.13 -8.69 29.53
CA GLU A 69 -12.79 -8.33 30.02
C GLU A 69 -11.97 -7.60 28.97
N PHE A 70 -12.14 -7.92 27.68
CA PHE A 70 -11.46 -7.18 26.59
C PHE A 70 -11.85 -5.68 26.55
N PHE A 71 -13.12 -5.36 26.77
CA PHE A 71 -13.62 -3.97 26.78
C PHE A 71 -13.49 -3.28 28.15
N LEU A 72 -13.50 -4.03 29.26
CA LEU A 72 -13.47 -3.47 30.61
C LEU A 72 -12.05 -3.41 31.22
N ALA A 73 -11.12 -4.23 30.73
CA ALA A 73 -9.76 -4.22 31.23
C ALA A 73 -9.04 -2.92 30.84
N THR A 74 -8.39 -2.31 31.84
CA THR A 74 -7.55 -1.11 31.69
C THR A 74 -6.07 -1.44 31.71
N SER A 75 -5.71 -2.71 31.89
CA SER A 75 -4.34 -3.23 31.92
C SER A 75 -4.07 -4.06 30.67
N TRP A 76 -2.81 -4.05 30.23
CA TRP A 76 -2.30 -5.00 29.25
C TRP A 76 -1.16 -5.79 29.89
N THR A 77 -1.47 -7.00 30.39
CA THR A 77 -0.52 -7.85 31.13
C THR A 77 -0.41 -9.25 30.50
N PRO A 78 0.21 -9.37 29.31
CA PRO A 78 0.36 -10.66 28.64
C PRO A 78 1.40 -11.59 29.32
N LEU A 79 2.23 -11.06 30.23
CA LEU A 79 3.34 -11.75 30.88
C LEU A 79 3.02 -12.31 32.28
N PHE A 80 1.86 -11.96 32.86
CA PHE A 80 1.46 -12.41 34.19
C PHE A 80 0.35 -13.47 34.10
N ALA A 81 0.20 -14.28 35.15
CA ALA A 81 -0.77 -15.38 35.20
C ALA A 81 -2.23 -14.96 34.95
N SER A 82 -2.55 -13.67 35.13
CA SER A 82 -3.81 -13.04 34.71
C SER A 82 -3.63 -12.34 33.36
N MET A 83 -4.04 -13.02 32.30
CA MET A 83 -3.93 -12.54 30.92
C MET A 83 -5.02 -11.49 30.64
N GLU A 84 -4.73 -10.22 30.88
CA GLU A 84 -5.64 -9.11 30.57
C GLU A 84 -5.26 -8.44 29.26
N PHE A 85 -6.22 -8.35 28.34
CA PHE A 85 -6.08 -7.71 27.04
C PHE A 85 -7.04 -6.52 26.92
N GLY A 86 -6.73 -5.43 27.63
CA GLY A 86 -7.56 -4.23 27.59
C GLY A 86 -7.41 -3.42 26.29
N ILE A 87 -8.53 -3.19 25.59
CA ILE A 87 -8.53 -2.33 24.39
C ILE A 87 -8.19 -0.86 24.72
N TRP A 88 -8.53 -0.39 25.92
CA TRP A 88 -8.30 0.99 26.33
C TRP A 88 -6.83 1.38 26.37
N VAL A 89 -5.95 0.44 26.74
CA VAL A 89 -4.49 0.67 26.72
C VAL A 89 -4.02 0.92 25.29
N LEU A 90 -4.53 0.15 24.32
CA LEU A 90 -4.16 0.29 22.91
C LEU A 90 -4.67 1.62 22.33
N ILE A 91 -5.90 2.01 22.65
CA ILE A 91 -6.50 3.28 22.20
C ILE A 91 -5.73 4.47 22.80
N THR A 92 -5.51 4.46 24.12
CA THR A 92 -4.81 5.56 24.79
C THR A 92 -3.36 5.66 24.31
N ALA A 93 -2.66 4.54 24.09
CA ALA A 93 -1.33 4.53 23.52
C ALA A 93 -1.31 5.12 22.09
N THR A 94 -2.22 4.71 21.21
CA THR A 94 -2.28 5.25 19.84
C THR A 94 -2.63 6.74 19.83
N VAL A 95 -3.57 7.19 20.65
CA VAL A 95 -3.92 8.61 20.77
C VAL A 95 -2.74 9.42 21.30
N LEU A 96 -2.06 8.95 22.34
CA LEU A 96 -0.91 9.63 22.92
C LEU A 96 0.23 9.78 21.91
N VAL A 97 0.58 8.70 21.21
CA VAL A 97 1.59 8.73 20.15
C VAL A 97 1.17 9.67 19.01
N ALA A 98 -0.09 9.63 18.58
CA ALA A 98 -0.59 10.53 17.54
C ALA A 98 -0.53 12.00 17.96
N VAL A 99 -0.88 12.33 19.21
CA VAL A 99 -0.82 13.70 19.74
C VAL A 99 0.61 14.22 19.78
N ILE A 100 1.56 13.41 20.27
CA ILE A 100 2.98 13.80 20.29
C ILE A 100 3.52 13.94 18.86
N ALA A 101 3.17 13.00 17.98
CA ALA A 101 3.57 13.04 16.58
C ALA A 101 3.03 14.29 15.89
N LEU A 102 1.75 14.62 16.03
CA LEU A 102 1.18 15.86 15.47
C LEU A 102 1.76 17.11 16.11
N GLY A 103 1.92 17.12 17.43
CA GLY A 103 2.49 18.25 18.18
C GLY A 103 3.90 18.61 17.72
N THR A 104 4.69 17.65 17.24
CA THR A 104 6.04 17.87 16.71
C THR A 104 6.08 17.99 15.19
N ALA A 105 5.30 17.19 14.45
CA ALA A 105 5.30 17.18 12.99
C ALA A 105 4.67 18.43 12.39
N ILE A 106 3.60 18.97 13.01
CA ILE A 106 2.94 20.19 12.52
C ILE A 106 3.88 21.41 12.54
N PRO A 107 4.51 21.79 13.67
CA PRO A 107 5.37 22.97 13.67
C PRO A 107 6.57 22.80 12.73
N VAL A 108 7.22 21.63 12.74
CA VAL A 108 8.37 21.36 11.86
C VAL A 108 7.96 21.36 10.38
N GLY A 109 6.85 20.69 10.05
CA GLY A 109 6.33 20.61 8.68
C GLY A 109 5.88 21.97 8.15
N LEU A 110 5.22 22.77 8.99
CA LEU A 110 4.77 24.12 8.64
C LEU A 110 5.95 25.06 8.40
N LEU A 111 6.94 25.06 9.30
CA LEU A 111 8.17 25.85 9.13
C LEU A 111 8.94 25.45 7.87
N ALA A 112 9.06 24.15 7.59
CA ALA A 112 9.69 23.65 6.38
C ALA A 112 8.92 24.08 5.11
N ALA A 113 7.59 24.03 5.14
CA ALA A 113 6.75 24.44 4.02
C ALA A 113 6.89 25.94 3.73
N VAL A 114 6.79 26.79 4.75
CA VAL A 114 6.94 28.25 4.62
C VAL A 114 8.35 28.62 4.15
N TYR A 115 9.39 27.98 4.70
CA TYR A 115 10.76 28.21 4.25
C TYR A 115 10.94 27.85 2.76
N LEU A 116 10.35 26.74 2.33
CA LEU A 116 10.46 26.28 0.94
C LEU A 116 9.63 27.12 -0.04
N SER A 117 8.51 27.70 0.40
CA SER A 117 7.65 28.55 -0.44
C SER A 117 8.20 29.97 -0.57
N GLU A 118 8.66 30.55 0.54
CA GLU A 118 8.94 31.99 0.63
C GLU A 118 10.43 32.32 0.56
N TYR A 119 11.29 31.49 1.15
CA TYR A 119 12.71 31.80 1.34
C TYR A 119 13.66 30.96 0.48
N ALA A 120 13.21 29.80 -0.02
CA ALA A 120 14.09 28.90 -0.77
C ALA A 120 14.31 29.40 -2.20
N GLY A 121 15.55 29.81 -2.48
CA GLY A 121 16.02 30.08 -3.82
C GLY A 121 16.11 28.81 -4.71
N PRO A 122 16.39 28.98 -6.01
CA PRO A 122 16.37 27.89 -7.00
C PRO A 122 17.31 26.72 -6.65
N ARG A 123 18.44 27.00 -5.99
CA ARG A 123 19.41 25.98 -5.59
C ARG A 123 18.95 25.17 -4.38
N GLN A 124 18.39 25.80 -3.34
CA GLN A 124 17.92 25.06 -2.16
C GLN A 124 16.73 24.17 -2.51
N ARG A 125 15.78 24.66 -3.33
CA ARG A 125 14.61 23.88 -3.75
C ARG A 125 14.99 22.63 -4.55
N ARG A 126 16.07 22.68 -5.32
CA ARG A 126 16.59 21.54 -6.11
C ARG A 126 17.10 20.38 -5.25
N PHE A 127 17.59 20.65 -4.04
CA PHE A 127 18.06 19.60 -3.11
C PHE A 127 17.00 19.20 -2.10
N LEU A 128 16.28 20.16 -1.50
CA LEU A 128 15.30 19.89 -0.45
C LEU A 128 14.10 19.08 -0.95
N LYS A 129 13.61 19.38 -2.16
CA LYS A 129 12.42 18.72 -2.72
C LYS A 129 12.65 17.21 -2.92
N PRO A 130 13.72 16.75 -3.61
CA PRO A 130 14.02 15.33 -3.70
C PRO A 130 14.27 14.65 -2.35
N SER A 131 14.92 15.32 -1.40
CA SER A 131 15.18 14.73 -0.08
C SER A 131 13.89 14.45 0.69
N ILE A 132 12.92 15.37 0.66
CA ILE A 132 11.61 15.19 1.29
C ILE A 132 10.84 14.05 0.60
N ASP A 133 10.82 14.02 -0.73
CA ASP A 133 10.17 12.96 -1.49
C ASP A 133 10.82 11.59 -1.23
N ALA A 134 12.15 11.55 -1.10
CA ALA A 134 12.89 10.33 -0.76
C ALA A 134 12.59 9.84 0.65
N LEU A 135 12.49 10.73 1.64
CA LEU A 135 12.10 10.38 3.01
C LEU A 135 10.67 9.83 3.05
N GLY A 136 9.74 10.39 2.28
CA GLY A 136 8.38 9.85 2.15
C GLY A 136 8.30 8.51 1.43
N GLY A 137 9.32 8.15 0.64
CA GLY A 137 9.41 6.89 -0.09
C GLY A 137 10.03 5.74 0.70
N ILE A 138 10.59 5.98 1.89
CA ILE A 138 11.18 4.92 2.71
C ILE A 138 10.06 4.08 3.37
N PRO A 139 10.09 2.74 3.24
CA PRO A 139 9.12 1.87 3.90
C PRO A 139 9.10 2.07 5.42
N THR A 140 7.90 2.17 6.00
CA THR A 140 7.71 2.35 7.45
C THR A 140 8.33 1.23 8.29
N VAL A 141 8.41 0.01 7.74
CA VAL A 141 9.07 -1.14 8.38
C VAL A 141 10.54 -0.86 8.70
N ILE A 142 11.24 -0.10 7.85
CA ILE A 142 12.64 0.24 8.04
C ILE A 142 12.80 1.19 9.24
N TYR A 143 11.95 2.21 9.35
CA TYR A 143 11.95 3.11 10.49
C TYR A 143 11.67 2.38 11.82
N GLY A 144 10.78 1.37 11.80
CA GLY A 144 10.49 0.53 12.96
C GLY A 144 11.71 -0.29 13.42
N TYR A 145 12.46 -0.87 12.48
CA TYR A 145 13.69 -1.60 12.81
C TYR A 145 14.76 -0.70 13.44
N PHE A 146 14.96 0.51 12.90
CA PHE A 146 15.90 1.48 13.46
C PHE A 146 15.51 1.92 14.88
N ALA A 147 14.22 2.11 15.16
CA ALA A 147 13.76 2.51 16.50
C ALA A 147 13.88 1.40 17.55
N CYS A 148 13.88 0.12 17.15
CA CYS A 148 14.02 -1.02 18.05
C CYS A 148 15.50 -1.34 18.36
N CYS A 149 16.39 -1.15 17.38
CA CYS A 149 17.82 -1.44 17.53
C CYS A 149 18.66 -0.29 18.09
N LEU A 150 18.15 0.94 18.10
CA LEU A 150 18.82 2.14 18.64
C LEU A 150 18.43 2.36 20.11
#